data_AF-A0A9K3HDP4-F1
#
_entry.id   AF-A0A9K3HDP4-F1
#
_cell.length_a   1.000
_cell.length_b   1.000
_cell.length_c   1.000
_cell.angle_alpha   90.00
_cell.angle_beta   90.00
_cell.angle_gamma   90.00
#
_symmetry.space_group_name_H-M   'P 1'
#
loop_
_entity.id
_entity.type
_entity.pdbx_description
1 polymer ?
#
loop_
_entity_poly.entity_id
_entity_poly.type
_entity_poly.pdbx_seq_one_letter_code
_entity_poly.pdbx_strand_id
1 'polypeptide(L)'
;MTLKKKTIILILFDLVWFLVFGFCRRHWVLAVLDMKTYTCYYLDSIRNGTINPMLRQIIDAAMALHAIQNVNWVKAKCPYQTGGTECGYYVLKFMKEVVEEGIEILANDNAL
;
A
#
# COMPACT_ATOMS: atom_id res chain seq x y z
N MET A 1 -18.32 -4.72 -22.56
CA MET A 1 -17.07 -4.14 -22.02
C MET A 1 -17.38 -3.59 -20.63
N THR A 2 -17.27 -4.44 -19.60
CA THR A 2 -17.82 -4.14 -18.27
C THR A 2 -16.70 -3.60 -17.38
N LEU A 3 -16.74 -2.30 -17.06
CA LEU A 3 -15.87 -1.72 -16.03
C LEU A 3 -16.16 -2.42 -14.70
N LYS A 4 -15.30 -3.37 -14.31
CA LYS A 4 -15.28 -3.87 -12.93
C LYS A 4 -14.84 -2.71 -12.05
N LYS A 5 -15.75 -2.23 -11.20
CA LYS A 5 -15.50 -1.24 -10.15
C LYS A 5 -14.27 -1.70 -9.34
N LYS A 6 -13.13 -1.04 -9.55
CA LYS A 6 -11.92 -1.23 -8.75
C LYS A 6 -12.04 -0.24 -7.59
N THR A 7 -12.53 -0.70 -6.46
CA THR A 7 -12.64 0.11 -5.25
C THR A 7 -11.22 0.41 -4.77
N ILE A 8 -10.86 1.69 -4.81
CA ILE A 8 -9.65 2.26 -4.24
C ILE A 8 -10.14 3.28 -3.24
N ILE A 9 -9.83 3.11 -1.95
CA ILE A 9 -10.14 4.11 -0.93
C ILE A 9 -8.80 4.69 -0.47
N LEU A 10 -8.71 6.02 -0.55
CA LEU A 10 -7.65 6.80 0.05
C LEU A 10 -8.14 7.19 1.44
N ILE A 11 -7.46 6.72 2.48
CA ILE A 11 -7.74 7.19 3.85
C ILE A 11 -6.64 8.17 4.23
N LEU A 12 -7.04 9.44 4.35
CA LEU A 12 -6.27 10.55 4.88
C LEU A 12 -6.46 10.56 6.39
N PHE A 13 -5.45 10.15 7.17
CA PHE A 13 -5.59 10.14 8.63
C PHE A 13 -5.07 11.40 9.30
N ASP A 14 -4.13 12.10 8.69
CA ASP A 14 -3.68 13.46 8.94
C ASP A 14 -2.63 13.75 7.86
N LEU A 15 -2.23 14.99 7.61
CA LEU A 15 -1.34 15.47 6.53
C LEU A 15 0.07 14.83 6.44
N VAL A 16 0.29 13.68 7.05
CA VAL A 16 1.56 13.01 7.26
C VAL A 16 1.71 11.75 6.40
N TRP A 17 0.64 10.95 6.21
CA TRP A 17 0.70 9.68 5.46
C TRP A 17 -0.62 9.35 4.75
N PHE A 18 -0.55 8.64 3.61
CA PHE A 18 -1.73 8.14 2.87
C PHE A 18 -1.78 6.61 2.85
N LEU A 19 -2.96 6.05 3.16
CA LEU A 19 -3.25 4.64 2.94
C LEU A 19 -4.02 4.46 1.63
N VAL A 20 -3.45 3.66 0.71
CA VAL A 20 -4.07 3.32 -0.56
C VAL A 20 -4.16 1.82 -0.68
N PHE A 21 -5.37 1.27 -0.66
CA PHE A 21 -5.56 -0.15 -0.96
C PHE A 21 -6.09 -0.35 -2.38
N GLY A 22 -5.60 -1.40 -3.04
CA GLY A 22 -5.99 -1.77 -4.39
C GLY A 22 -6.51 -3.19 -4.45
N PHE A 23 -7.64 -3.40 -5.13
CA PHE A 23 -8.12 -4.73 -5.49
C PHE A 23 -7.85 -5.02 -6.97
N CYS A 24 -6.95 -5.96 -7.24
CA CYS A 24 -6.60 -6.35 -8.61
C CYS A 24 -6.57 -7.86 -8.75
N ARG A 25 -7.29 -8.41 -9.74
CA ARG A 25 -7.31 -9.85 -10.04
C ARG A 25 -7.59 -10.77 -8.84
N ARG A 26 -8.52 -10.38 -7.95
CA ARG A 26 -8.89 -11.11 -6.71
C ARG A 26 -7.86 -11.03 -5.58
N HIS A 27 -6.95 -10.06 -5.65
CA HIS A 27 -5.94 -9.83 -4.63
C HIS A 27 -6.02 -8.42 -4.06
N TRP A 28 -5.94 -8.30 -2.74
CA TRP A 28 -5.88 -7.03 -2.01
C TRP A 28 -4.43 -6.70 -1.67
N VAL A 29 -4.04 -5.48 -1.97
CA VAL A 29 -2.70 -4.95 -1.67
C VAL A 29 -2.82 -3.60 -0.99
N LEU A 30 -1.82 -3.24 -0.19
CA LEU A 30 -1.77 -1.98 0.52
C LEU A 30 -0.50 -1.21 0.12
N ALA A 31 -0.65 0.08 -0.17
CA ALA A 31 0.44 1.04 -0.24
C ALA A 31 0.27 2.08 0.87
N VAL A 32 1.37 2.38 1.55
CA VAL A 32 1.46 3.43 2.56
C VAL A 32 2.45 4.47 2.05
N LEU A 33 1.97 5.66 1.75
CA LEU A 33 2.80 6.75 1.25
C LEU A 33 3.14 7.72 2.37
N ASP A 34 4.43 7.90 2.59
CA ASP A 34 5.01 8.94 3.42
C ASP A 34 5.19 10.24 2.65
N MET A 35 4.54 11.32 3.09
CA MET A 35 4.67 12.64 2.49
C MET A 35 5.87 13.45 2.98
N LYS A 36 6.55 13.04 4.05
CA LYS A 36 7.79 13.64 4.55
C LYS A 36 9.00 13.17 3.75
N THR A 37 9.12 11.86 3.52
CA THR A 37 10.25 11.26 2.79
C THR A 37 9.93 10.92 1.33
N TYR A 38 8.66 11.05 0.92
CA TYR A 38 8.18 10.63 -0.40
C TYR A 38 8.43 9.14 -0.68
N THR A 39 8.39 8.33 0.38
CA THR A 39 8.56 6.88 0.32
C THR A 39 7.20 6.19 0.32
N CYS A 40 6.96 5.34 -0.67
CA CYS A 40 5.80 4.49 -0.76
C CYS A 40 6.17 3.06 -0.35
N TYR A 41 5.65 2.62 0.78
CA TYR A 41 5.77 1.27 1.28
C TYR A 41 4.68 0.38 0.68
N TYR A 42 5.09 -0.62 -0.08
CA TYR A 42 4.20 -1.58 -0.71
C TYR A 42 4.14 -2.88 0.10
N LEU A 43 2.93 -3.25 0.53
CA LEU A 43 2.64 -4.47 1.28
C LEU A 43 1.79 -5.43 0.45
N ASP A 44 2.26 -6.67 0.37
CA ASP A 44 1.65 -7.73 -0.42
C ASP A 44 1.83 -9.09 0.27
N SER A 45 0.71 -9.67 0.72
CA SER A 45 0.67 -10.96 1.40
C SER A 45 0.96 -12.16 0.49
N ILE A 46 0.93 -12.02 -0.84
CA ILE A 46 1.14 -13.11 -1.83
C ILE A 46 2.58 -13.13 -2.39
N ARG A 47 3.45 -12.20 -1.95
CA ARG A 47 4.86 -12.12 -2.39
C ARG A 47 4.98 -12.02 -3.91
N ASN A 48 4.11 -11.23 -4.56
CA ASN A 48 4.25 -11.02 -6.00
C ASN A 48 5.49 -10.15 -6.28
N GLY A 49 6.29 -10.57 -7.26
CA GLY A 49 7.56 -9.91 -7.58
C GLY A 49 7.40 -8.49 -8.12
N THR A 50 6.17 -8.06 -8.43
CA THR A 50 5.90 -6.78 -9.11
C THR A 50 4.96 -5.92 -8.30
N ILE A 51 5.31 -4.63 -8.16
CA ILE A 51 4.40 -3.61 -7.63
C ILE A 51 3.25 -3.47 -8.62
N ASN A 52 2.03 -3.42 -8.12
CA ASN A 52 0.85 -3.31 -8.97
C ASN A 52 0.92 -2.03 -9.83
N PRO A 53 0.93 -2.14 -11.17
CA PRO A 53 1.12 -0.99 -12.05
C PRO A 53 -0.02 0.04 -11.95
N MET A 54 -1.24 -0.40 -11.62
CA MET A 54 -2.35 0.51 -11.42
C MET A 54 -2.19 1.31 -10.12
N LEU A 55 -1.75 0.66 -9.04
CA LEU A 55 -1.47 1.34 -7.78
C LEU A 55 -0.35 2.36 -7.96
N ARG A 56 0.69 1.97 -8.70
CA ARG A 56 1.80 2.86 -9.07
C ARG A 56 1.31 4.10 -9.81
N GLN A 57 0.48 3.95 -10.84
CA GLN A 57 -0.08 5.10 -11.58
C GLN A 57 -0.89 6.05 -10.70
N ILE A 58 -1.63 5.53 -9.71
CA ILE A 58 -2.43 6.36 -8.80
C ILE A 58 -1.53 7.18 -7.87
N ILE A 59 -0.50 6.55 -7.30
CA ILE A 59 0.47 7.23 -6.46
C ILE A 59 1.26 8.26 -7.29
N ASP A 60 1.72 7.89 -8.48
CA ASP A 60 2.45 8.81 -9.37
C ASP A 60 1.56 10.01 -9.76
N ALA A 61 0.27 9.80 -10.03
CA ALA A 61 -0.67 10.89 -10.31
C ALA A 61 -0.93 11.78 -9.08
N ALA A 62 -1.07 11.19 -7.89
CA ALA A 62 -1.22 11.96 -6.64
C ALA A 62 0.03 12.81 -6.39
N MET A 63 1.22 12.27 -6.63
CA MET A 63 2.49 12.96 -6.43
C MET A 63 2.73 14.07 -7.46
N ALA A 64 2.27 13.86 -8.70
CA ALA A 64 2.27 14.90 -9.72
C ALA A 64 1.42 16.13 -9.32
N LEU A 65 0.29 15.94 -8.61
CA LEU A 65 -0.50 17.07 -8.06
C LEU A 65 0.28 17.87 -7.02
N HIS A 66 1.25 17.25 -6.36
CA HIS A 66 2.14 17.88 -5.39
C HIS A 66 3.47 18.35 -6.01
N ALA A 67 3.62 18.31 -7.34
CA ALA A 67 4.85 18.63 -8.07
C ALA A 67 6.07 17.77 -7.65
N ILE A 68 5.83 16.57 -7.13
CA ILE A 68 6.88 15.61 -6.74
C ILE A 68 7.02 14.57 -7.84
N GLN A 69 8.23 14.45 -8.39
CA GLN A 69 8.48 13.58 -9.56
C GLN A 69 9.03 12.21 -9.19
N ASN A 70 9.64 12.06 -8.01
CA ASN A 70 10.32 10.83 -7.61
C ASN A 70 9.75 10.29 -6.31
N VAL A 71 9.03 9.17 -6.42
CA VAL A 71 8.56 8.38 -5.27
C VAL A 71 9.53 7.25 -5.03
N ASN A 72 10.04 7.12 -3.81
CA ASN A 72 10.86 5.97 -3.43
C ASN A 72 9.95 4.78 -3.14
N TRP A 73 10.02 3.72 -3.94
CA TRP A 73 9.19 2.53 -3.72
C TRP A 73 9.95 1.50 -2.90
N VAL A 74 9.46 1.24 -1.69
CA VAL A 74 10.01 0.23 -0.78
C VAL A 74 9.01 -0.91 -0.67
N LYS A 75 9.46 -2.15 -0.86
CA LYS A 75 8.64 -3.31 -0.50
C LYS A 75 8.85 -3.60 0.97
N ALA A 76 7.84 -3.34 1.79
CA ALA A 76 7.94 -3.66 3.20
C ALA A 76 7.93 -5.19 3.38
N LYS A 77 8.74 -5.67 4.34
CA LYS A 77 8.61 -7.05 4.81
C LYS A 77 7.26 -7.17 5.50
N CYS A 78 6.54 -8.24 5.21
CA CYS A 78 5.25 -8.51 5.83
C CYS A 78 4.94 -10.02 5.83
N PRO A 79 4.06 -10.49 6.73
CA PRO A 79 3.59 -11.85 6.79
C PRO A 79 2.92 -12.27 5.51
N TYR A 80 3.17 -13.51 5.13
CA TYR A 80 2.61 -14.11 3.95
C TYR A 80 1.38 -14.92 4.32
N GLN A 81 0.34 -14.80 3.50
CA GLN A 81 -0.80 -15.69 3.62
C GLN A 81 -0.39 -17.08 3.10
N THR A 82 -0.73 -18.12 3.87
CA THR A 82 -0.64 -19.50 3.39
C THR A 82 -1.86 -19.87 2.55
N GLY A 83 -3.02 -19.24 2.80
CA GLY A 83 -4.23 -19.38 2.02
C GLY A 83 -4.28 -18.45 0.79
N GLY A 84 -5.21 -18.70 -0.13
CA GLY A 84 -5.40 -17.87 -1.34
C GLY A 84 -6.41 -16.73 -1.19
N THR A 85 -7.16 -16.68 -0.09
CA THR A 85 -8.35 -15.82 0.06
C THR A 85 -8.25 -14.81 1.20
N GLU A 86 -7.13 -14.80 1.92
CA GLU A 86 -6.97 -14.05 3.17
C GLU A 86 -6.40 -12.64 2.96
N CYS A 87 -6.11 -12.24 1.72
CA CYS A 87 -5.43 -10.98 1.40
C CYS A 87 -6.14 -9.75 1.97
N GLY A 88 -7.48 -9.76 2.02
CA GLY A 88 -8.25 -8.68 2.64
C GLY A 88 -8.04 -8.58 4.16
N TYR A 89 -7.90 -9.73 4.84
CA TYR A 89 -7.60 -9.76 6.28
C TYR A 89 -6.20 -9.21 6.55
N TYR A 90 -5.20 -9.63 5.77
CA TYR A 90 -3.83 -9.12 5.91
C TYR A 90 -3.76 -7.61 5.65
N VAL A 91 -4.44 -7.09 4.62
CA VAL A 91 -4.51 -5.63 4.40
C VAL A 91 -5.10 -4.90 5.60
N LEU A 92 -6.18 -5.41 6.21
CA LEU A 92 -6.75 -4.81 7.42
C LEU A 92 -5.81 -4.90 8.63
N LYS A 93 -5.13 -6.04 8.81
CA LYS A 93 -4.10 -6.23 9.86
C LYS A 93 -2.99 -5.19 9.70
N PHE A 94 -2.46 -5.03 8.48
CA PHE A 94 -1.42 -4.07 8.16
C PHE A 94 -1.86 -2.63 8.42
N MET A 95 -3.09 -2.28 8.02
CA MET A 95 -3.66 -0.95 8.30
C MET A 95 -3.77 -0.70 9.80
N LYS A 96 -4.24 -1.69 10.58
CA LYS A 96 -4.33 -1.59 12.04
C LYS A 96 -2.97 -1.31 12.66
N GLU A 97 -1.96 -2.08 12.29
CA GLU A 97 -0.61 -1.94 12.85
C GLU A 97 0.05 -0.63 12.44
N VAL A 98 -0.15 -0.16 11.20
CA VAL A 98 0.34 1.15 10.77
C VAL A 98 -0.34 2.31 11.53
N VAL A 99 -1.62 2.15 11.89
CA VAL A 99 -2.34 3.15 12.68
C VAL A 99 -1.91 3.13 14.15
N GLU A 100 -1.63 1.95 14.71
CA GLU A 100 -1.24 1.78 16.12
C GLU A 100 0.24 2.15 16.37
N GLU A 101 1.15 1.69 15.52
CA GLU A 101 2.61 1.81 15.70
C GLU A 101 3.26 2.85 14.76
N GLY A 102 2.49 3.42 13.82
CA GLY A 102 2.97 4.37 12.83
C GLY A 102 3.63 3.70 11.62
N ILE A 103 4.45 4.43 10.87
CA ILE A 103 5.13 3.89 9.68
C ILE A 103 6.52 3.30 9.98
N GLU A 104 7.05 3.50 11.19
CA GLU A 104 8.39 3.07 11.58
C GLU A 104 8.52 1.54 11.57
N ILE A 105 7.40 0.86 11.87
CA ILE A 105 7.20 -0.58 11.69
C ILE A 105 7.46 -1.02 10.23
N LEU A 106 7.15 -0.21 9.22
CA LEU A 106 7.39 -0.58 7.82
C LEU A 106 8.86 -0.47 7.41
N ALA A 107 9.63 0.34 8.13
CA ALA A 107 11.05 0.56 7.89
C ALA A 107 11.95 -0.44 8.65
N ASN A 108 11.45 -1.03 9.74
CA ASN A 108 12.19 -2.02 10.51
C ASN A 108 12.17 -3.39 9.81
N ASP A 109 13.36 -3.97 9.61
CA ASP A 109 13.59 -5.28 9.01
C ASP A 109 12.95 -6.46 9.76
N ASN A 110 12.38 -6.19 10.93
CA ASN A 110 11.85 -7.15 11.90
C ASN A 110 10.32 -7.15 12.01
N ALA A 111 9.56 -6.42 11.20
CA ALA A 111 8.17 -6.12 11.56
C ALA A 111 7.09 -6.50 10.53
N LEU A 112 5.87 -6.67 11.09
CA LEU A 112 4.61 -7.30 10.64
C LEU A 112 4.51 -8.83 10.82
#